data_AF-A0A524PEX4-F1
#
_entry.id   AF-A0A524PEX4-F1
#
_cell.length_a   1.000
_cell.length_b   1.000
_cell.length_c   1.000
_cell.angle_alpha   90.00
_cell.angle_beta   90.00
_cell.angle_gamma   90.00
#
_symmetry.space_group_name_H-M   'P 1'
#
loop_
_entity.id
_entity.type
_entity.pdbx_description
1 polymer ?
#
loop_
_entity_poly.entity_id
_entity_poly.type
_entity_poly.pdbx_seq_one_letter_code
_entity_poly.pdbx_strand_id
1 'polypeptide(L)'
;MSMEDRKNPDALIVEVVRGRIVESRHQVSMAMVDVDGRLLLAFGEITQPQYLRSSAKPFQALPFIEGGFADQLDFTPRQIALVCAS
;
A
#
# COMPACT_ATOMS: atom_id res chain seq x y z
N MET A 1 -1.99 -18.06 -18.75
CA MET A 1 -1.98 -18.24 -17.27
C MET A 1 -3.35 -17.81 -16.78
N SER A 2 -4.11 -18.76 -16.21
CA SER A 2 -5.50 -18.57 -15.76
C SER A 2 -5.55 -17.58 -14.58
N MET A 3 -6.73 -17.00 -14.31
CA MET A 3 -6.98 -16.09 -13.19
C MET A 3 -6.80 -16.81 -11.83
N GLU A 4 -6.95 -18.13 -11.81
CA GLU A 4 -6.76 -19.01 -10.65
C GLU A 4 -5.28 -19.23 -10.30
N ASP A 5 -4.39 -19.21 -11.30
CA ASP A 5 -2.93 -19.41 -11.11
C ASP A 5 -2.25 -18.23 -10.38
N ARG A 6 -2.97 -17.12 -10.17
CA ARG A 6 -2.45 -15.85 -9.64
C ARG A 6 -2.77 -15.61 -8.17
N LYS A 7 -3.52 -16.51 -7.54
CA LYS A 7 -3.88 -16.44 -6.12
C LYS A 7 -3.22 -17.59 -5.37
N ASN A 8 -2.30 -17.26 -4.48
CA ASN A 8 -1.76 -18.20 -3.51
C ASN A 8 -2.45 -17.97 -2.15
N PRO A 9 -3.21 -18.93 -1.60
CA PRO A 9 -3.86 -18.78 -0.30
C PRO A 9 -2.85 -18.68 0.85
N ASP A 10 -1.62 -19.15 0.66
CA ASP A 10 -0.57 -19.03 1.67
C ASP A 10 -0.10 -17.58 1.78
N ALA A 11 -0.04 -17.08 3.03
CA ALA A 11 0.50 -15.77 3.31
C ALA A 11 2.01 -15.72 3.00
N LEU A 12 2.48 -14.56 2.54
CA LEU A 12 3.92 -14.31 2.45
C LEU A 12 4.51 -14.25 3.85
N ILE A 13 5.68 -14.85 4.02
CA ILE A 13 6.46 -14.72 5.25
C ILE A 13 7.58 -13.71 5.01
N VAL A 14 7.54 -12.61 5.75
CA VAL A 14 8.62 -11.62 5.77
C VAL A 14 9.45 -11.82 7.04
N GLU A 15 10.73 -12.11 6.87
CA GLU A 15 11.69 -12.24 7.96
C GLU A 15 12.47 -10.93 8.16
N VAL A 16 12.51 -10.45 9.41
CA VAL A 16 13.41 -9.37 9.80
C VAL A 16 14.65 -10.00 10.39
N VAL A 17 15.80 -9.76 9.76
CA VAL A 17 17.08 -10.38 10.12
C VAL A 17 18.00 -9.34 10.77
N ARG A 18 18.54 -9.68 11.95
CA ARG A 18 19.59 -8.89 12.62
C ARG A 18 20.88 -9.71 12.70
N GLY A 19 21.85 -9.36 11.86
CA GLY A 19 23.07 -10.14 11.70
C GLY A 19 22.75 -11.50 11.08
N ARG A 20 22.92 -12.58 11.87
CA ARG A 20 22.65 -13.97 11.43
C ARG A 20 21.38 -14.57 12.02
N ILE A 21 20.60 -13.78 12.76
CA ILE A 21 19.42 -14.26 13.49
C ILE A 21 18.16 -13.66 12.85
N VAL A 22 17.16 -14.51 12.62
CA VAL A 22 15.79 -14.08 12.31
C VAL A 22 15.16 -13.58 13.61
N GLU A 23 15.00 -12.27 13.74
CA GLU A 23 14.47 -11.62 14.93
C GLU A 23 12.93 -11.68 14.96
N SER A 24 12.28 -11.54 13.79
CA SER A 24 10.84 -11.67 13.66
C SER A 24 10.40 -12.25 12.33
N ARG A 25 9.21 -12.85 12.33
CA ARG A 25 8.49 -13.35 11.15
C ARG A 25 7.11 -12.70 11.10
N HIS A 26 6.76 -12.16 9.95
CA HIS A 26 5.47 -11.52 9.71
C HIS A 26 4.73 -12.26 8.60
N GLN A 27 3.50 -12.67 8.87
CA GLN A 27 2.59 -13.15 7.83
C GLN A 27 1.94 -11.94 7.15
N VAL A 28 2.02 -11.89 5.83
CA VAL A 28 1.61 -10.73 5.03
C VAL A 28 0.68 -11.19 3.92
N SER A 29 -0.48 -10.55 3.84
CA SER A 29 -1.33 -10.57 2.65
C SER A 29 -0.86 -9.47 1.68
N MET A 30 -0.76 -9.80 0.39
CA MET A 30 -0.30 -8.86 -0.64
C MET A 30 -1.14 -9.01 -1.90
N ALA A 31 -1.49 -7.88 -2.52
CA ALA A 31 -2.14 -7.83 -3.83
C ALA A 31 -1.37 -6.87 -4.74
N MET A 32 -1.13 -7.30 -5.97
CA MET A 32 -0.61 -6.46 -7.04
C MET A 32 -1.69 -6.27 -8.09
N VAL A 33 -2.00 -5.02 -8.42
CA VAL A 33 -3.03 -4.66 -9.39
C VAL A 33 -2.43 -3.79 -10.50
N ASP A 34 -3.02 -3.85 -11.70
CA ASP A 34 -2.70 -2.89 -12.77
C ASP A 34 -3.46 -1.56 -12.59
N VAL A 35 -3.23 -0.61 -13.51
CA VAL A 35 -3.86 0.72 -13.51
C VAL A 35 -5.38 0.68 -13.71
N ASP A 36 -5.91 -0.39 -14.30
CA ASP A 36 -7.34 -0.62 -14.48
C ASP A 36 -7.96 -1.34 -13.27
N GLY A 37 -7.15 -1.63 -12.23
CA GLY A 37 -7.57 -2.34 -11.03
C GLY A 37 -7.65 -3.87 -11.20
N ARG A 38 -7.13 -4.43 -12.30
CA ARG A 38 -7.11 -5.88 -12.48
C ARG A 38 -6.05 -6.50 -11.59
N LEU A 39 -6.44 -7.55 -10.86
CA LEU A 39 -5.53 -8.32 -10.02
C LEU A 39 -4.52 -9.09 -10.88
N LEU A 40 -3.23 -8.77 -10.69
CA LEU A 40 -2.10 -9.41 -11.35
C LEU A 40 -1.55 -10.57 -10.51
N LEU A 41 -1.49 -10.39 -9.19
CA LEU A 41 -0.92 -11.35 -8.23
C LEU A 41 -1.55 -11.14 -6.85
N ALA A 42 -1.76 -12.23 -6.10
CA ALA A 42 -2.17 -12.16 -4.70
C ALA A 42 -1.58 -13.30 -3.85
N PHE A 43 -1.27 -12.96 -2.61
CA PHE A 43 -0.86 -13.89 -1.55
C PHE A 43 -1.65 -13.64 -0.28
N GLY A 44 -2.00 -14.71 0.43
CA GLY A 44 -2.78 -14.64 1.67
C GLY A 44 -4.22 -14.16 1.46
N GLU A 45 -4.88 -13.76 2.56
CA GLU A 45 -6.25 -13.26 2.50
C GLU A 45 -6.26 -11.75 2.24
N ILE A 46 -6.59 -11.34 1.01
CA ILE A 46 -6.49 -9.94 0.54
C ILE A 46 -7.80 -9.16 0.66
N THR A 47 -8.92 -9.82 0.97
CA THR A 47 -10.25 -9.19 1.10
C THR A 47 -10.62 -8.87 2.55
N GLN A 48 -9.83 -9.36 3.51
CA GLN A 48 -10.00 -9.07 4.92
C GLN A 48 -9.87 -7.55 5.18
N PRO A 49 -10.85 -6.92 5.82
CA PRO A 49 -10.75 -5.51 6.19
C PRO A 49 -9.55 -5.23 7.10
N GLN A 50 -8.79 -4.19 6.77
CA GLN A 50 -7.63 -3.74 7.54
C GLN A 50 -7.71 -2.23 7.77
N TYR A 51 -7.20 -1.76 8.90
CA TYR A 51 -7.03 -0.32 9.12
C TYR A 51 -5.91 0.19 8.20
N LEU A 52 -6.20 1.21 7.39
CA LEU A 52 -5.20 1.85 6.51
C LEU A 52 -4.02 2.46 7.30
N ARG A 53 -4.24 2.82 8.57
CA ARG A 53 -3.24 3.50 9.42
C ARG A 53 -2.59 4.65 8.66
N SER A 54 -1.27 4.78 8.75
CA SER A 54 -0.51 5.86 8.11
C SER A 54 -0.53 5.81 6.58
N SER A 55 -0.93 4.69 5.96
CA SER A 55 -1.09 4.57 4.51
C SER A 55 -2.30 5.36 3.98
N ALA A 56 -3.15 5.90 4.87
CA ALA A 56 -4.29 6.72 4.50
C ALA A 56 -3.93 8.17 4.09
N LYS A 57 -2.67 8.59 4.18
CA LYS A 57 -2.26 9.99 3.94
C LYS A 57 -2.68 10.57 2.58
N PRO A 58 -2.65 9.84 1.45
CA PRO A 58 -3.17 10.38 0.20
C PRO A 58 -4.67 10.74 0.28
N PHE A 59 -5.47 9.94 1.00
CA PHE A 59 -6.88 10.24 1.25
C PHE A 59 -7.05 11.43 2.20
N GLN A 60 -6.13 11.60 3.17
CA GLN A 60 -6.12 12.76 4.06
C GLN A 60 -5.67 14.05 3.36
N ALA A 61 -4.83 13.94 2.32
CA ALA A 61 -4.39 15.05 1.48
C ALA A 61 -5.48 15.51 0.49
N LEU A 62 -6.41 14.62 0.13
CA LEU A 62 -7.40 14.88 -0.90
C LEU A 62 -8.26 16.13 -0.60
N PRO A 63 -8.82 16.35 0.60
CA PRO A 63 -9.60 17.56 0.89
C PRO A 63 -8.77 18.85 0.83
N PHE A 64 -7.46 18.78 1.13
CA PHE A 64 -6.55 19.92 1.02
C PHE A 64 -6.35 20.32 -0.45
N ILE A 65 -6.24 19.33 -1.34
CA ILE A 65 -6.10 19.54 -2.79
C ILE A 65 -7.44 19.99 -3.40
N GLU A 66 -8.52 19.24 -3.15
CA GLU A 66 -9.86 19.53 -3.70
C GLU A 66 -10.43 20.87 -3.19
N GLY A 67 -10.05 21.29 -1.98
CA GLY A 67 -10.38 22.60 -1.43
C GLY A 67 -9.60 23.77 -2.06
N GLY A 68 -8.67 23.50 -2.98
CA GLY A 68 -7.84 24.51 -3.64
C GLY A 68 -6.73 25.11 -2.76
N PHE A 69 -6.51 24.59 -1.56
CA PHE A 69 -5.50 25.12 -0.63
C PHE A 69 -4.08 24.90 -1.14
N ALA A 70 -3.85 23.81 -1.86
CA ALA A 70 -2.56 23.56 -2.51
C ALA A 70 -2.20 24.71 -3.46
N ASP A 71 -3.15 25.15 -4.29
CA ASP A 71 -2.93 26.24 -5.25
C ASP A 71 -2.82 27.59 -4.53
N GLN A 72 -3.68 27.86 -3.55
CA GLN A 72 -3.66 29.12 -2.78
C GLN A 72 -2.37 29.34 -1.99
N LEU A 73 -1.71 28.24 -1.59
CA LEU A 73 -0.47 28.27 -0.82
C LEU A 73 0.77 27.95 -1.66
N ASP A 74 0.64 27.96 -3.00
CA ASP A 74 1.72 27.68 -3.95
C ASP A 74 2.48 26.37 -3.68
N PHE A 75 1.75 25.30 -3.31
CA PHE A 75 2.34 23.99 -3.06
C PHE A 75 2.90 23.40 -4.35
N THR A 76 4.19 23.04 -4.31
CA THR A 76 4.84 22.31 -5.39
C THR A 76 4.44 20.83 -5.41
N PRO A 77 4.56 20.14 -6.56
CA PRO A 77 4.37 18.69 -6.62
C PRO A 77 5.24 17.90 -5.62
N ARG A 78 6.43 18.42 -5.29
CA ARG A 78 7.32 17.82 -4.28
C ARG A 78 6.75 17.92 -2.87
N GLN A 79 6.11 19.04 -2.52
CA GLN A 79 5.46 19.21 -1.22
C GLN A 79 4.19 18.34 -1.13
N ILE A 80 3.42 18.24 -2.22
CA ILE A 80 2.26 17.33 -2.27
C ILE A 80 2.70 15.87 -2.09
N ALA A 81 3.78 15.45 -2.77
CA ALA A 81 4.34 14.11 -2.60
C ALA A 81 4.76 13.84 -1.14
N LEU A 82 5.30 14.84 -0.44
CA LEU A 82 5.67 14.73 0.97
C LEU A 82 4.43 14.57 1.88
N VAL A 83 3.35 15.31 1.62
CA VAL A 83 2.08 15.17 2.36
C VAL A 83 1.49 13.77 2.19
N CYS A 84 1.60 13.19 0.99
CA CYS A 84 1.12 11.84 0.69
C CYS A 84 2.05 10.71 1.16
N ALA A 85 3.29 11.00 1.57
CA ALA A 85 4.32 9.99 1.84
C ALA A 85 4.06 9.21 3.14
N SER A 86 4.15 7.87 3.08
CA SER A 86 3.95 6.95 4.22
C SER A 86 5.23 6.42 4.84
#